data_AF-A0A7E5X182-F1
#
_entry.id   AF-A0A7E5X182-F1
#
_cell.length_a   1.000
_cell.length_b   1.000
_cell.length_c   1.000
_cell.angle_alpha   90.00
_cell.angle_beta   90.00
_cell.angle_gamma   90.00
#
_symmetry.space_group_name_H-M   'P 1'
#
loop_
_entity.id
_entity.type
_entity.pdbx_description
1 polymer ?
#
loop_
_entity_poly.entity_id
_entity_poly.type
_entity_poly.pdbx_seq_one_letter_code
_entity_poly.pdbx_strand_id
1 'polypeptide(L)'
;MGVLASRRPWTQFVATDNFKAPPSLPRLSRRFYRNVEYFQANYLMVFLGLFAYCLITTPLLLIAMVASFFGYRKLTSGPNTWKPKIGGWELTKPQQYAVGAAGSMALCWLAGAGAVLFWVLGATVTVVALHASFFDAEALPASDDPEQFPMIEQV
;
A
#
# COMPACT_ATOMS: atom_id res chain seq x y z
N MET A 1 -4.06 19.59 0.34
CA MET A 1 -4.70 19.02 1.55
C MET A 1 -4.68 17.50 1.40
N GLY A 2 -4.09 16.79 2.37
CA GLY A 2 -3.70 15.38 2.19
C GLY A 2 -4.88 14.43 1.99
N VAL A 3 -4.68 13.37 1.22
CA VAL A 3 -5.66 12.29 0.95
C VAL A 3 -6.28 11.72 2.24
N LEU A 4 -5.59 11.81 3.38
CA LEU A 4 -6.12 11.36 4.67
C LEU A 4 -7.19 12.30 5.26
N ALA A 5 -7.22 13.58 4.87
CA ALA A 5 -8.18 14.56 5.34
C ALA A 5 -9.56 14.40 4.68
N SER A 6 -9.65 13.74 3.53
CA SER A 6 -10.91 13.42 2.84
C SER A 6 -11.54 12.10 3.29
N ARG A 7 -11.09 11.53 4.41
CA ARG A 7 -11.62 10.27 4.97
C ARG A 7 -13.12 10.39 5.24
N ARG A 8 -13.88 9.41 4.74
CA ARG A 8 -15.32 9.30 4.99
C ARG A 8 -15.60 8.66 6.35
N PRO A 9 -16.75 8.97 6.99
CA PRO A 9 -17.12 8.38 8.27
C PRO A 9 -17.05 6.84 8.22
N TRP A 10 -16.42 6.22 9.23
CA TRP A 10 -16.33 4.76 9.29
C TRP A 10 -17.69 4.08 9.43
N THR A 11 -18.66 4.75 10.07
CA THR A 11 -20.05 4.27 10.18
C THR A 11 -20.70 4.11 8.81
N GLN A 12 -20.39 4.98 7.86
CA GLN A 12 -20.85 4.87 6.47
C GLN A 12 -20.11 3.77 5.72
N PHE A 13 -18.79 3.67 5.93
CA PHE A 13 -17.95 2.64 5.29
C PHE A 13 -18.40 1.22 5.68
N VAL A 14 -18.65 0.98 6.97
CA VAL A 14 -19.02 -0.36 7.48
C VAL A 14 -20.55 -0.55 7.55
N ALA A 15 -21.35 0.31 6.91
CA ALA A 15 -22.80 0.18 6.93
C ALA A 15 -23.23 -1.10 6.18
N THR A 16 -23.36 -2.21 6.91
CA THR A 16 -23.64 -3.55 6.37
C THR A 16 -24.97 -3.61 5.63
N ASP A 17 -25.92 -2.75 5.99
CA ASP A 17 -27.23 -2.64 5.34
C ASP A 17 -27.12 -2.21 3.87
N ASN A 18 -26.03 -1.55 3.50
CA ASN A 18 -25.75 -1.13 2.13
C ASN A 18 -25.03 -2.22 1.32
N PHE A 19 -24.70 -3.39 1.89
CA PHE A 19 -24.04 -4.45 1.13
C PHE A 19 -25.09 -5.26 0.37
N LYS A 20 -25.02 -5.22 -0.97
CA LYS A 20 -25.96 -5.92 -1.84
C LYS A 20 -25.22 -6.61 -2.97
N ALA A 21 -25.57 -7.86 -3.23
CA ALA A 21 -25.03 -8.59 -4.38
C ALA A 21 -25.35 -7.83 -5.69
N PRO A 22 -24.36 -7.57 -6.55
CA PRO A 22 -24.58 -6.84 -7.79
C PRO A 22 -25.42 -7.67 -8.76
N PRO A 23 -26.48 -7.10 -9.37
CA PRO A 23 -27.39 -7.86 -10.22
C PRO A 23 -26.84 -8.10 -11.65
N SER A 24 -25.67 -7.55 -12.00
CA SER A 24 -24.97 -7.85 -13.26
C SER A 24 -23.51 -7.39 -13.22
N LEU A 25 -22.67 -7.94 -14.11
CA LEU A 25 -21.24 -7.56 -14.23
C LEU A 25 -21.02 -6.08 -14.57
N PRO A 26 -21.77 -5.43 -15.49
CA PRO A 26 -21.62 -4.00 -15.75
C PRO A 26 -21.96 -3.12 -14.53
N ARG A 27 -22.95 -3.55 -13.72
CA ARG A 27 -23.28 -2.85 -12.47
C ARG A 27 -22.19 -3.04 -11.42
N LEU A 28 -21.57 -4.21 -11.36
CA LEU A 28 -20.44 -4.49 -10.47
C LEU A 28 -19.26 -3.57 -10.77
N SER A 29 -18.84 -3.45 -12.03
CA SER A 29 -17.70 -2.59 -12.40
C SER A 29 -17.98 -1.12 -12.09
N ARG A 30 -19.20 -0.63 -12.38
CA ARG A 30 -19.62 0.74 -12.03
C ARG A 30 -19.59 0.99 -10.51
N ARG A 31 -20.09 0.05 -9.70
CA ARG A 31 -20.02 0.13 -8.23
C ARG A 31 -18.58 0.16 -7.75
N PHE A 32 -17.73 -0.69 -8.31
CA PHE A 32 -16.31 -0.78 -7.97
C PHE A 32 -15.61 0.57 -8.15
N TYR A 33 -15.67 1.17 -9.35
CA TYR A 33 -14.99 2.45 -9.62
C TYR A 33 -15.52 3.58 -8.73
N ARG A 34 -16.85 3.72 -8.62
CA ARG A 34 -17.46 4.78 -7.79
C ARG A 34 -17.09 4.64 -6.32
N ASN A 35 -17.11 3.42 -5.78
CA ASN A 35 -16.75 3.17 -4.39
C ASN A 35 -15.25 3.37 -4.14
N VAL A 36 -14.38 2.96 -5.06
CA VAL A 36 -12.92 3.19 -5.00
C VAL A 36 -12.61 4.68 -4.88
N GLU A 37 -13.23 5.51 -5.73
CA GLU A 37 -13.06 6.95 -5.70
C GLU A 37 -13.63 7.58 -4.42
N TYR A 38 -14.85 7.19 -4.04
CA TYR A 38 -15.54 7.77 -2.89
C TYR A 38 -14.85 7.46 -1.54
N PHE A 39 -14.36 6.22 -1.37
CA PHE A 39 -13.74 5.72 -0.14
C PHE A 39 -12.21 5.59 -0.23
N GLN A 40 -11.55 6.24 -1.20
CA GLN A 40 -10.11 6.14 -1.43
C GLN A 40 -9.28 6.31 -0.14
N ALA A 41 -9.61 7.31 0.67
CA ALA A 41 -8.94 7.60 1.93
C ALA A 41 -9.12 6.48 2.98
N ASN A 42 -10.31 5.87 3.05
CA ASN A 42 -10.58 4.73 3.93
C ASN A 42 -9.81 3.49 3.48
N TYR A 43 -9.76 3.20 2.18
CA TYR A 43 -8.97 2.09 1.65
C TYR A 43 -7.47 2.27 1.88
N LEU A 44 -6.95 3.49 1.76
CA LEU A 44 -5.56 3.79 2.13
C LEU A 44 -5.30 3.49 3.62
N MET A 45 -6.23 3.84 4.51
CA MET A 45 -6.11 3.51 5.93
C MET A 45 -6.12 2.00 6.19
N VAL A 46 -6.97 1.24 5.49
CA VAL A 46 -6.98 -0.23 5.56
C VAL A 46 -5.64 -0.81 5.09
N PHE A 47 -5.10 -0.33 3.97
CA PHE A 47 -3.79 -0.73 3.46
C PHE A 47 -2.69 -0.45 4.48
N LEU A 48 -2.65 0.75 5.06
CA LEU A 48 -1.64 1.13 6.05
C LEU A 48 -1.76 0.28 7.33
N GLY A 49 -2.98 -0.02 7.77
CA GLY A 49 -3.24 -0.89 8.90
C GLY A 49 -2.75 -2.32 8.66
N LEU A 50 -3.07 -2.91 7.50
CA LEU A 50 -2.60 -4.24 7.09
C LEU A 50 -1.07 -4.27 6.92
N PHE A 51 -0.49 -3.24 6.34
CA PHE A 51 0.96 -3.11 6.20
C PHE A 51 1.65 -3.06 7.56
N ALA A 52 1.17 -2.22 8.48
CA ALA A 52 1.70 -2.15 9.83
C ALA A 52 1.55 -3.47 10.59
N TYR A 53 0.39 -4.13 10.47
CA TYR A 53 0.15 -5.44 11.05
C TYR A 53 1.18 -6.47 10.54
N CYS A 54 1.37 -6.58 9.23
CA CYS A 54 2.33 -7.52 8.65
C CYS A 54 3.79 -7.25 9.06
N LEU A 55 4.17 -5.98 9.23
CA LEU A 55 5.49 -5.62 9.75
C LEU A 55 5.67 -6.08 11.21
N ILE A 56 4.68 -5.81 12.07
CA ILE A 56 4.72 -6.20 13.48
C ILE A 56 4.77 -7.72 13.65
N THR A 57 4.00 -8.46 12.84
CA THR A 57 4.01 -9.94 12.88
C THR A 57 5.27 -10.55 12.29
N THR A 58 6.12 -9.76 11.62
CA THR A 58 7.38 -10.21 11.00
C THR A 58 8.58 -9.53 11.66
N PRO A 59 8.93 -9.90 12.91
CA PRO A 59 9.95 -9.21 13.69
C PRO A 59 11.34 -9.23 13.04
N LEU A 60 11.67 -10.29 12.29
CA LEU A 60 12.94 -10.38 11.55
C LEU A 60 13.06 -9.31 10.47
N LEU A 61 11.97 -9.01 9.76
CA LEU A 61 11.96 -7.97 8.73
C LEU A 61 12.14 -6.58 9.36
N LEU A 62 11.50 -6.33 10.51
CA LEU A 62 11.71 -5.11 11.28
C LEU A 62 13.16 -4.94 11.70
N ILE A 63 13.78 -5.99 12.25
CA ILE A 63 15.20 -5.96 12.63
C ILE A 63 16.08 -5.71 11.41
N ALA A 64 15.81 -6.38 10.29
CA ALA A 64 16.54 -6.18 9.04
C ALA A 64 16.44 -4.73 8.54
N MET A 65 15.25 -4.13 8.59
CA MET A 65 15.03 -2.73 8.19
C MET A 65 15.75 -1.76 9.12
N VAL A 66 15.69 -1.97 10.43
CA VAL A 66 16.37 -1.13 11.43
C VAL A 66 17.89 -1.23 11.26
N ALA A 67 18.43 -2.44 11.10
CA ALA A 67 19.85 -2.67 10.85
C ALA A 67 20.32 -1.99 9.55
N SER A 68 19.53 -2.10 8.48
CA SER A 68 19.80 -1.44 7.19
C SER A 68 19.77 0.09 7.32
N PHE A 69 18.81 0.64 8.07
CA PHE A 69 18.70 2.07 8.32
C PHE A 69 19.91 2.62 9.07
N PHE A 70 20.32 1.96 10.16
CA PHE A 70 21.52 2.35 10.90
C PHE A 70 22.80 2.16 10.09
N GLY A 71 22.89 1.10 9.30
CA GLY A 71 24.00 0.87 8.37
C GLY A 71 24.13 2.00 7.34
N TYR A 72 23.02 2.39 6.71
CA TYR A 72 22.96 3.50 5.76
C TYR A 72 23.30 4.85 6.43
N ARG A 73 22.74 5.11 7.61
CA ARG A 73 23.07 6.33 8.38
C ARG A 73 24.55 6.39 8.70
N LYS A 74 25.16 5.29 9.13
CA LYS A 74 26.58 5.23 9.43
C LYS A 74 27.44 5.49 8.19
N LEU A 75 27.01 4.99 7.03
CA LEU A 75 27.73 5.15 5.77
C LEU A 75 27.63 6.57 5.19
N THR A 76 26.55 7.29 5.49
CA THR A 76 26.30 8.67 5.03
C THR A 76 26.73 9.74 6.03
N SER A 77 26.90 9.40 7.30
CA SER A 77 27.26 10.36 8.35
C SER A 77 28.78 10.62 8.41
N GLY A 78 29.19 11.87 8.20
CA GLY A 78 30.56 12.34 8.46
C GLY A 78 31.58 12.08 7.35
N PRO A 79 32.85 12.49 7.54
CA PRO A 79 33.92 12.15 6.62
C PRO A 79 34.10 10.64 6.61
N ASN A 80 33.91 10.01 5.45
CA ASN A 80 34.07 8.56 5.29
C ASN A 80 35.55 8.16 5.44
N THR A 81 35.97 7.93 6.69
CA THR A 81 37.29 7.43 7.07
C THR A 81 37.42 5.93 6.87
N TRP A 82 36.29 5.23 6.66
CA TRP A 82 36.27 3.82 6.37
C TRP A 82 36.55 3.57 4.88
N LYS A 83 37.74 3.02 4.61
CA LYS A 83 38.21 2.65 3.27
C LYS A 83 38.32 1.12 3.15
N PRO A 84 37.18 0.40 3.06
CA PRO A 84 37.22 -1.04 2.89
C PRO A 84 37.93 -1.40 1.58
N LYS A 85 38.86 -2.36 1.66
CA LYS A 85 39.57 -2.91 0.50
C LYS A 85 39.00 -4.28 0.18
N ILE A 86 38.57 -4.48 -1.06
CA ILE A 86 38.16 -5.80 -1.57
C ILE A 86 39.18 -6.19 -2.63
N GLY A 87 39.93 -7.28 -2.40
CA GLY A 87 40.97 -7.75 -3.32
C GLY A 87 42.09 -6.73 -3.58
N GLY A 88 42.40 -5.87 -2.61
CA GLY A 88 43.44 -4.84 -2.72
C GLY A 88 42.98 -3.47 -3.26
N TRP A 89 41.77 -3.39 -3.82
CA TRP A 89 41.20 -2.14 -4.34
C TRP A 89 40.36 -1.41 -3.29
N GLU A 90 40.57 -0.11 -3.14
CA GLU A 90 39.75 0.73 -2.26
C GLU A 90 38.38 1.00 -2.89
N LEU A 91 37.30 0.69 -2.16
CA LEU A 91 35.95 0.96 -2.64
C LEU A 91 35.64 2.46 -2.63
N THR A 92 35.22 2.96 -3.78
CA THR A 92 34.67 4.33 -3.91
C THR A 92 33.36 4.47 -3.14
N LYS A 93 32.99 5.70 -2.73
CA LYS A 93 31.75 5.95 -1.98
C LYS A 93 30.49 5.38 -2.67
N PRO A 94 30.29 5.54 -4.00
CA PRO A 94 29.15 4.95 -4.68
C PRO A 94 29.13 3.41 -4.59
N GLN A 95 30.30 2.76 -4.69
CA GLN A 95 30.39 1.30 -4.55
C GLN A 95 30.05 0.85 -3.13
N GLN A 96 30.46 1.59 -2.10
CA GLN A 96 30.08 1.27 -0.72
C GLN A 96 28.56 1.36 -0.52
N TYR A 97 27.90 2.38 -1.09
CA TYR A 97 26.42 2.47 -1.05
C TYR A 97 25.77 1.32 -1.82
N ALA A 98 26.30 0.96 -2.99
CA ALA A 98 25.79 -0.16 -3.77
C ALA A 98 25.90 -1.49 -3.01
N VAL A 99 27.05 -1.77 -2.37
CA VAL A 99 27.25 -2.96 -1.53
C VAL A 99 26.33 -2.94 -0.31
N GLY A 100 26.20 -1.80 0.37
CA GLY A 100 25.29 -1.65 1.50
C GLY A 100 23.83 -1.88 1.11
N ALA A 101 23.40 -1.31 -0.02
CA ALA A 101 22.06 -1.50 -0.57
C ALA A 101 21.81 -2.96 -0.97
N ALA A 102 22.75 -3.59 -1.68
CA ALA A 102 22.66 -5.00 -2.06
C ALA A 102 22.59 -5.93 -0.84
N GLY A 103 23.42 -5.70 0.16
CA GLY A 103 23.40 -6.45 1.42
C GLY A 103 22.10 -6.25 2.19
N SER A 104 21.59 -5.02 2.26
CA SER A 104 20.30 -4.71 2.87
C SER A 104 19.16 -5.42 2.14
N MET A 105 19.19 -5.43 0.81
CA MET A 105 18.17 -6.07 -0.01
C MET A 105 18.19 -7.59 0.16
N ALA A 106 19.37 -8.22 0.20
CA ALA A 106 19.52 -9.64 0.50
C ALA A 106 19.01 -9.97 1.90
N LEU A 107 19.34 -9.14 2.90
CA LEU A 107 18.86 -9.32 4.27
C LEU A 107 17.34 -9.23 4.37
N CYS A 108 16.72 -8.21 3.74
CA CYS A 108 15.26 -8.06 3.69
C CYS A 108 14.59 -9.24 2.97
N TRP A 109 15.19 -9.73 1.87
CA TRP A 109 14.69 -10.90 1.16
C TRP A 109 14.69 -12.15 2.05
N LEU A 110 15.80 -12.44 2.73
CA LEU A 110 15.93 -13.55 3.67
C LEU A 110 14.99 -13.40 4.88
N ALA A 111 14.75 -12.16 5.32
CA ALA A 111 13.81 -11.86 6.39
C ALA A 111 12.32 -11.96 5.97
N GLY A 112 12.04 -12.30 4.70
CA GLY A 112 10.68 -12.56 4.22
C GLY A 112 9.96 -11.35 3.62
N ALA A 113 10.68 -10.31 3.20
CA ALA A 113 10.07 -9.11 2.58
C ALA A 113 9.13 -9.45 1.42
N GLY A 114 9.49 -10.43 0.58
CA GLY A 114 8.65 -10.85 -0.55
C GLY A 114 7.29 -11.41 -0.11
N ALA A 115 7.27 -12.26 0.92
CA ALA A 115 6.03 -12.81 1.46
C ALA A 115 5.16 -11.72 2.09
N VAL A 116 5.77 -10.80 2.85
CA VAL A 116 5.07 -9.65 3.44
C VAL A 116 4.43 -8.78 2.36
N LEU A 117 5.16 -8.43 1.31
CA LEU A 117 4.63 -7.62 0.20
C LEU A 117 3.48 -8.33 -0.50
N PHE A 118 3.62 -9.63 -0.80
CA PHE A 118 2.57 -10.43 -1.41
C PHE A 118 1.30 -10.44 -0.55
N TRP A 119 1.42 -10.71 0.74
CA TRP A 119 0.27 -10.78 1.65
C TRP A 119 -0.39 -9.43 1.88
N VAL A 120 0.37 -8.35 2.10
CA VAL A 120 -0.20 -7.02 2.30
C VAL A 120 -0.95 -6.57 1.05
N LEU A 121 -0.33 -6.70 -0.13
CA LEU A 121 -0.94 -6.27 -1.40
C LEU A 121 -2.14 -7.15 -1.73
N GLY A 122 -2.02 -8.47 -1.62
CA GLY A 122 -3.09 -9.42 -1.89
C GLY A 122 -4.29 -9.18 -0.96
N ALA A 123 -4.06 -9.14 0.36
CA ALA A 123 -5.12 -8.90 1.33
C ALA A 123 -5.80 -7.55 1.12
N THR A 124 -5.02 -6.49 0.84
CA THR A 124 -5.57 -5.16 0.58
C THR A 124 -6.45 -5.18 -0.67
N VAL A 125 -5.93 -5.69 -1.80
CA VAL A 125 -6.71 -5.76 -3.04
C VAL A 125 -7.98 -6.57 -2.84
N THR A 126 -7.91 -7.72 -2.17
CA THR A 126 -9.10 -8.54 -1.89
C THR A 126 -10.12 -7.81 -1.02
N VAL A 127 -9.71 -7.21 0.10
CA VAL A 127 -10.62 -6.50 1.01
C VAL A 127 -11.24 -5.28 0.34
N VAL A 128 -10.43 -4.47 -0.33
CA VAL A 128 -10.89 -3.28 -1.06
C VAL A 128 -11.81 -3.68 -2.19
N ALA A 129 -11.48 -4.71 -2.98
CA ALA A 129 -12.30 -5.14 -4.09
C ALA A 129 -13.64 -5.72 -3.62
N LEU A 130 -13.65 -6.56 -2.58
CA LEU A 130 -14.88 -7.05 -1.99
C LEU A 130 -15.75 -5.90 -1.49
N HIS A 131 -15.17 -4.97 -0.73
CA HIS A 131 -15.91 -3.81 -0.25
C HIS A 131 -16.46 -2.98 -1.43
N ALA A 132 -15.61 -2.62 -2.39
CA ALA A 132 -15.98 -1.76 -3.51
C ALA A 132 -17.00 -2.42 -4.47
N SER A 133 -16.97 -3.75 -4.65
CA SER A 133 -17.91 -4.46 -5.51
C SER A 133 -19.28 -4.68 -4.86
N PHE A 134 -19.32 -4.93 -3.53
CA PHE A 134 -20.56 -5.29 -2.82
C PHE A 134 -21.23 -4.13 -2.11
N PHE A 135 -20.52 -3.04 -1.81
CA PHE A 135 -21.14 -1.84 -1.25
C PHE A 135 -22.04 -1.18 -2.30
N ASP A 136 -23.31 -0.96 -1.95
CA ASP A 136 -24.29 -0.38 -2.85
C ASP A 136 -23.98 1.09 -3.07
N ALA A 137 -23.42 1.37 -4.24
CA ALA A 137 -22.97 2.72 -4.54
C ALA A 137 -24.16 3.69 -4.70
N GLU A 138 -25.40 3.21 -4.85
CA GLU A 138 -26.62 4.04 -4.89
C GLU A 138 -26.97 4.65 -3.52
N ALA A 139 -26.41 4.11 -2.43
CA ALA A 139 -26.48 4.72 -1.11
C ALA A 139 -25.52 5.91 -0.94
N LEU A 140 -24.69 6.20 -1.95
CA LEU A 140 -23.78 7.34 -1.94
C LEU A 140 -24.49 8.59 -2.49
N PRO A 141 -24.14 9.79 -1.98
CA PRO A 141 -24.58 11.03 -2.60
C PRO A 141 -24.14 11.07 -4.08
N ALA A 142 -24.93 11.74 -4.92
CA ALA A 142 -24.59 11.94 -6.32
C ALA A 142 -23.17 12.51 -6.42
N SER A 143 -22.33 11.94 -7.30
CA SER A 143 -21.02 12.50 -7.59
C SER A 143 -21.21 13.90 -8.15
N ASP A 144 -20.49 14.88 -7.63
CA ASP A 144 -20.46 16.27 -8.14
C ASP A 144 -19.80 16.37 -9.53
N ASP A 145 -19.67 15.25 -10.25
CA ASP A 145 -19.01 15.18 -11.55
C ASP A 145 -20.08 15.35 -12.65
N PRO A 146 -20.18 16.54 -13.27
CA PRO A 146 -21.22 16.86 -14.26
C PRO A 146 -21.11 16.02 -15.55
N GLU A 147 -20.05 15.21 -15.69
CA GLU A 147 -19.75 14.43 -16.90
C GLU A 147 -20.04 12.93 -16.77
N GLN A 148 -20.68 12.43 -15.69
CA GLN A 148 -21.02 11.01 -15.60
C GLN A 148 -22.29 10.66 -16.42
N PHE A 149 -22.09 10.76 -17.73
CA PHE A 149 -22.75 10.20 -18.92
C PHE A 149 -24.24 9.83 -18.86
N PRO A 150 -24.98 10.22 -19.92
CA PRO A 150 -26.43 10.14 -19.95
C PRO A 150 -26.88 8.71 -19.79
N MET A 151 -28.03 8.57 -19.13
CA MET A 151 -28.91 7.43 -19.17
C MET A 151 -28.77 6.68 -20.50
N ILE A 152 -28.02 5.57 -20.52
CA ILE A 152 -28.30 4.53 -21.50
C ILE A 152 -29.57 3.87 -21.01
N GLU A 153 -30.67 4.57 -21.27
CA GLU A 153 -31.93 3.96 -21.61
C GLU A 153 -31.64 2.95 -22.71
N GLN A 154 -31.64 1.66 -22.38
CA GLN A 154 -32.07 0.59 -23.30
C GLN A 154 -32.65 -0.55 -22.47
N VAL A 155 -34.00 -0.54 -22.45
CA VAL A 155 -34.96 -1.66 -22.39
C VAL A 155 -34.80 -2.69 -21.27
#